data_AF-A0A4S1EV08-F1
#
_entry.id   AF-A0A4S1EV08-F1
#
_cell.length_a   1.000
_cell.length_b   1.000
_cell.length_c   1.000
_cell.angle_alpha   90.00
_cell.angle_beta   90.00
_cell.angle_gamma   90.00
#
_symmetry.space_group_name_H-M   'P 1'
#
loop_
_entity.id
_entity.type
_entity.pdbx_description
1 polymer ?
#
loop_
_entity_poly.entity_id
_entity_poly.type
_entity_poly.pdbx_seq_one_letter_code
_entity_poly.pdbx_strand_id
1 'polypeptide(L)'
;EKTNSYYPPDTIDYTIEEQRAIYDRMCREFFAGYPQGVTAETTGIADGIPIRIYRNAEPDNAAMVLYIHGGGFILGGLDSHDDVCAELCARTGFEVVSLDYRLV
;
A
#
# COMPACT_ATOMS: atom_id res chain seq x y z
N GLU A 1 15.54 10.01 12.16
CA GLU A 1 16.64 10.39 11.24
C GLU A 1 16.32 10.13 9.77
N LYS A 2 15.84 8.94 9.35
CA LYS A 2 15.44 8.69 7.95
C LYS A 2 14.02 9.13 7.59
N THR A 3 13.01 8.86 8.43
CA THR A 3 11.62 9.29 8.13
C THR A 3 11.50 10.81 7.99
N ASN A 4 12.07 11.59 8.92
CA ASN A 4 12.01 13.05 8.87
C ASN A 4 12.75 13.66 7.66
N SER A 5 13.68 12.93 7.01
CA SER A 5 14.33 13.43 5.78
C SER A 5 13.42 13.29 4.56
N TYR A 6 12.44 12.39 4.60
CA TYR A 6 11.48 12.17 3.52
C TYR A 6 10.09 12.73 3.83
N TYR A 7 9.71 12.86 5.10
CA TYR A 7 8.46 13.46 5.58
C TYR A 7 8.75 14.45 6.72
N PRO A 8 9.13 15.69 6.39
CA PRO A 8 9.47 16.72 7.36
C PRO A 8 8.29 17.08 8.29
N PRO A 9 8.52 17.48 9.56
CA PRO A 9 7.43 17.84 10.48
C PRO A 9 6.55 19.00 10.02
N ASP A 10 7.11 19.94 9.24
CA ASP A 10 6.41 21.08 8.63
C ASP A 10 5.55 20.70 7.42
N THR A 11 5.56 19.43 6.99
CA THR A 11 4.68 18.93 5.93
C THR A 11 3.21 19.20 6.23
N ILE A 12 2.82 19.26 7.51
CA ILE A 12 1.46 19.59 7.94
C ILE A 12 1.00 20.99 7.50
N ASP A 13 1.93 21.91 7.28
CA ASP A 13 1.66 23.29 6.88
C ASP A 13 1.50 23.45 5.36
N TYR A 14 1.77 22.39 4.59
CA TYR A 14 1.69 22.41 3.13
C TYR A 14 0.29 22.06 2.62
N THR A 15 0.04 22.32 1.34
CA THR A 15 -1.23 21.92 0.70
C THR A 15 -1.37 20.39 0.67
N ILE A 16 -2.60 19.88 0.62
CA ILE A 16 -2.85 18.42 0.58
C ILE A 16 -2.15 17.77 -0.62
N GLU A 17 -2.08 18.44 -1.77
CA GLU A 17 -1.37 17.95 -2.95
C GLU A 17 0.13 17.79 -2.69
N GLU A 18 0.76 18.77 -2.04
CA GLU A 18 2.17 18.69 -1.66
C GLU A 18 2.41 17.59 -0.61
N GLN A 19 1.52 17.48 0.38
CA GLN A 19 1.58 16.42 1.39
C GLN A 19 1.54 15.03 0.76
N ARG A 20 0.64 14.81 -0.23
CA ARG A 20 0.57 13.57 -1.02
C ARG A 20 1.87 13.30 -1.76
N ALA A 21 2.37 14.29 -2.50
CA ALA A 21 3.60 14.13 -3.28
C ALA A 21 4.84 13.80 -2.41
N ILE A 22 4.91 14.35 -1.20
CA ILE A 22 5.95 14.05 -0.21
C ILE A 22 5.77 12.62 0.32
N TYR A 23 4.55 12.26 0.72
CA TYR A 23 4.23 10.93 1.24
C TYR A 23 4.49 9.83 0.21
N ASP A 24 4.07 10.01 -1.05
CA ASP A 24 4.28 9.05 -2.13
C ASP A 24 5.78 8.83 -2.41
N ARG A 25 6.57 9.91 -2.33
CA ARG A 25 8.03 9.82 -2.46
C ARG A 25 8.62 9.02 -1.32
N MET A 26 8.19 9.26 -0.09
CA MET A 26 8.62 8.48 1.06
C MET A 26 8.28 6.99 0.85
N CYS A 27 7.06 6.65 0.48
CA CYS A 27 6.65 5.26 0.26
C CYS A 27 7.52 4.55 -0.80
N ARG A 28 7.80 5.20 -1.94
CA ARG A 28 8.70 4.64 -2.97
C ARG A 28 10.11 4.36 -2.46
N GLU A 29 10.62 5.22 -1.58
CA GLU A 29 11.99 5.13 -1.04
C GLU A 29 12.11 4.11 0.10
N PHE A 30 10.99 3.81 0.76
CA PHE A 30 10.92 2.82 1.83
C PHE A 30 10.51 1.44 1.33
N PHE A 31 10.06 1.32 0.08
CA PHE A 31 9.67 0.07 -0.54
C PHE A 31 10.78 -0.99 -0.44
N ALA A 32 10.50 -2.08 0.27
CA ALA A 32 11.46 -3.13 0.53
C ALA A 32 11.45 -4.29 -0.49
N GLY A 33 10.59 -4.23 -1.52
CA GLY A 33 10.37 -5.34 -2.44
C GLY A 33 9.39 -6.38 -1.88
N TYR A 34 9.25 -7.49 -2.60
CA TYR A 34 8.33 -8.57 -2.21
C TYR A 34 9.10 -9.78 -1.64
N PRO A 35 8.57 -10.43 -0.58
CA PRO A 35 9.10 -11.71 -0.12
C PRO A 35 9.12 -12.75 -1.24
N GLN A 36 10.03 -13.72 -1.14
CA GLN A 36 10.13 -14.79 -2.13
C GLN A 36 8.81 -15.56 -2.25
N GLY A 37 8.36 -15.80 -3.49
CA GLY A 37 7.14 -16.54 -3.76
C GLY A 37 5.86 -15.70 -3.69
N VAL A 38 5.94 -14.42 -3.32
CA VAL A 38 4.81 -13.49 -3.42
C VAL A 38 4.83 -12.80 -4.78
N THR A 39 3.67 -12.80 -5.44
CA THR A 39 3.42 -12.03 -6.67
C THR A 39 2.32 -11.00 -6.41
N ALA A 40 2.35 -9.89 -7.14
CA ALA A 40 1.33 -8.85 -7.06
C ALA A 40 0.79 -8.51 -8.45
N GLU A 41 -0.52 -8.33 -8.56
CA GLU A 41 -1.22 -7.93 -9.78
C GLU A 41 -2.11 -6.73 -9.48
N THR A 42 -2.01 -5.66 -10.28
CA THR A 42 -2.90 -4.49 -10.18
C THR A 42 -4.00 -4.60 -11.22
N THR A 43 -5.24 -4.47 -10.78
CA THR A 43 -6.45 -4.52 -11.63
C THR A 43 -7.50 -3.56 -11.09
N GLY A 44 -8.74 -3.61 -11.60
CA GLY A 44 -9.86 -2.81 -11.12
C GLY A 44 -11.07 -3.67 -10.73
N ILE A 45 -11.84 -3.21 -9.75
CA ILE A 45 -13.15 -3.76 -9.39
C ILE A 45 -14.26 -2.75 -9.68
N ALA A 46 -15.46 -3.28 -9.99
CA ALA A 46 -16.67 -2.49 -10.26
C ALA A 46 -16.37 -1.29 -11.19
N ASP A 47 -16.72 -0.07 -10.79
CA ASP A 47 -16.56 1.19 -11.53
C ASP A 47 -15.09 1.63 -11.73
N GLY A 48 -14.16 0.67 -11.84
CA GLY A 48 -12.74 0.91 -12.08
C GLY A 48 -11.95 1.27 -10.83
N ILE A 49 -12.44 0.93 -9.64
CA ILE A 49 -11.70 1.17 -8.38
C ILE A 49 -10.44 0.31 -8.42
N PRO A 50 -9.23 0.89 -8.41
CA PRO A 50 -8.01 0.10 -8.49
C PRO A 50 -7.83 -0.77 -7.25
N ILE A 51 -7.35 -2.00 -7.47
CA ILE A 51 -6.94 -2.92 -6.42
C ILE A 51 -5.60 -3.54 -6.78
N ARG A 52 -4.85 -3.95 -5.76
CA ARG A 52 -3.68 -4.81 -5.91
C ARG A 52 -3.89 -6.12 -5.17
N ILE A 53 -3.74 -7.24 -5.88
CA ILE A 53 -3.92 -8.58 -5.34
C ILE A 53 -2.55 -9.21 -5.16
N TYR A 54 -2.26 -9.68 -3.95
CA TYR A 54 -1.03 -10.38 -3.59
C TYR A 54 -1.33 -11.86 -3.39
N ARG A 55 -0.51 -12.71 -4.02
CA ARG A 55 -0.65 -14.17 -3.96
C ARG A 55 0.67 -14.81 -3.60
N ASN A 56 0.62 -15.75 -2.65
CA ASN A 56 1.71 -16.64 -2.33
C ASN A 56 1.73 -17.83 -3.32
N ALA A 57 2.91 -18.36 -3.63
CA ALA A 57 3.09 -19.58 -4.42
C ALA A 57 2.40 -20.80 -3.79
N GLU A 58 2.27 -20.82 -2.46
CA GLU A 58 1.56 -21.84 -1.69
C GLU A 58 0.38 -21.18 -0.93
N PRO A 59 -0.75 -20.93 -1.59
CA PRO A 59 -1.86 -20.18 -0.98
C PRO A 59 -2.64 -21.04 0.02
N ASP A 60 -2.95 -20.46 1.18
CA ASP A 60 -3.99 -20.95 2.07
C ASP A 60 -5.34 -20.33 1.68
N ASN A 61 -6.28 -21.18 1.27
CA ASN A 61 -7.60 -20.76 0.78
C ASN A 61 -8.66 -20.71 1.90
N ALA A 62 -8.27 -20.80 3.17
CA ALA A 62 -9.18 -20.70 4.30
C ALA A 62 -9.79 -19.29 4.46
N ALA A 63 -9.08 -18.24 4.03
CA ALA A 63 -9.52 -16.85 4.13
C ALA A 63 -8.84 -15.95 3.08
N MET A 64 -9.34 -14.72 2.98
CA MET A 64 -8.76 -13.62 2.22
C MET A 64 -8.72 -12.37 3.10
N VAL A 65 -7.70 -11.54 2.93
CA VAL A 65 -7.55 -10.25 3.62
C VAL A 65 -7.91 -9.13 2.67
N LEU A 66 -8.95 -8.36 2.99
CA LEU A 66 -9.18 -7.06 2.37
C LEU A 66 -8.41 -5.99 3.16
N TYR A 67 -7.43 -5.36 2.51
CA TYR A 67 -6.59 -4.33 3.10
C TYR A 67 -7.05 -2.94 2.64
N ILE A 68 -7.23 -2.05 3.62
CA ILE A 68 -7.60 -0.64 3.42
C ILE A 68 -6.50 0.20 4.04
N HIS A 69 -5.79 0.96 3.21
CA HIS A 69 -4.60 1.69 3.67
C HIS A 69 -4.94 2.81 4.65
N GLY A 70 -3.96 3.18 5.48
CA GLY A 70 -4.03 4.37 6.34
C GLY A 70 -3.74 5.66 5.57
N GLY A 71 -3.60 6.77 6.29
CA GLY A 71 -3.33 8.08 5.69
C GLY A 71 -4.43 9.12 5.92
N GLY A 72 -5.29 8.90 6.93
CA GLY A 72 -6.29 9.89 7.35
C GLY A 72 -7.32 10.26 6.29
N PHE A 73 -7.54 9.38 5.30
CA PHE A 73 -8.38 9.62 4.11
C PHE A 73 -7.88 10.74 3.18
N ILE A 74 -6.68 11.29 3.42
CA ILE A 74 -6.07 12.34 2.60
C ILE A 74 -4.77 11.89 1.93
N LEU A 75 -4.10 10.84 2.44
CA LEU A 75 -2.85 10.29 1.92
C LEU A 75 -2.98 8.80 1.57
N GLY A 76 -2.01 8.30 0.81
CA GLY A 76 -1.85 6.89 0.52
C GLY A 76 -2.42 6.46 -0.84
N GLY A 77 -2.35 5.16 -1.06
CA GLY A 77 -2.73 4.47 -2.29
C GLY A 77 -2.08 3.09 -2.35
N LEU A 78 -2.16 2.39 -3.49
CA LEU A 78 -1.63 1.02 -3.62
C LEU A 78 -0.13 0.90 -3.32
N ASP A 79 0.66 1.93 -3.62
CA ASP A 79 2.11 1.90 -3.42
C ASP A 79 2.51 2.21 -1.97
N SER A 80 1.59 2.75 -1.16
CA SER A 80 1.93 3.24 0.18
C SER A 80 2.19 2.16 1.23
N HIS A 81 1.55 1.00 1.05
CA HIS A 81 1.61 -0.15 1.96
C HIS A 81 1.88 -1.44 1.15
N ASP A 82 2.58 -1.29 0.02
CA ASP A 82 2.74 -2.37 -0.96
C ASP A 82 3.52 -3.56 -0.39
N ASP A 83 4.68 -3.29 0.19
CA ASP A 83 5.53 -4.27 0.86
C ASP A 83 4.89 -4.81 2.16
N VAL A 84 4.12 -3.99 2.88
CA VAL A 84 3.33 -4.45 4.04
C VAL A 84 2.28 -5.49 3.62
N CYS A 85 1.56 -5.27 2.51
CA CYS A 85 0.58 -6.23 1.99
C CYS A 85 1.27 -7.51 1.50
N ALA A 86 2.42 -7.39 0.85
CA ALA A 86 3.22 -8.53 0.41
C ALA A 86 3.72 -9.37 1.60
N GLU A 87 4.19 -8.73 2.68
CA GLU A 87 4.63 -9.41 3.91
C GLU A 87 3.45 -10.08 4.64
N LEU A 88 2.27 -9.44 4.68
CA LEU A 88 1.05 -10.05 5.20
C LEU A 88 0.69 -11.31 4.40
N CYS A 89 0.73 -11.26 3.07
CA CYS A 89 0.48 -12.41 2.20
C CYS A 89 1.50 -13.53 2.45
N ALA A 90 2.78 -13.20 2.54
CA ALA A 90 3.85 -14.17 2.80
C ALA A 90 3.66 -14.89 4.14
N ARG A 91 3.36 -14.14 5.20
CA ARG A 91 3.28 -14.65 6.57
C ARG A 91 2.02 -15.44 6.87
N THR A 92 0.91 -15.07 6.23
CA THR A 92 -0.39 -15.71 6.49
C THR A 92 -0.70 -16.82 5.50
N GLY A 93 -0.10 -16.78 4.30
CA GLY A 93 -0.49 -17.63 3.18
C GLY A 93 -1.80 -17.21 2.51
N PHE A 94 -2.54 -16.26 3.08
CA PHE A 94 -3.82 -15.80 2.53
C PHE A 94 -3.60 -14.85 1.34
N GLU A 95 -4.56 -14.87 0.42
CA GLU A 95 -4.67 -13.82 -0.60
C GLU A 95 -4.94 -12.48 0.08
N VAL A 96 -4.19 -11.45 -0.29
CA VAL A 96 -4.38 -10.08 0.20
C VAL A 96 -4.85 -9.21 -0.96
N VAL A 97 -5.93 -8.46 -0.77
CA VAL A 97 -6.46 -7.51 -1.75
C VAL A 97 -6.39 -6.12 -1.15
N SER A 98 -5.50 -5.27 -1.65
CA SER A 98 -5.37 -3.87 -1.25
C SER A 98 -6.24 -2.97 -2.12
N LEU A 99 -7.00 -2.07 -1.49
CA LEU A 99 -7.97 -1.20 -2.15
C LEU A 99 -7.46 0.25 -2.28
N ASP A 100 -7.52 0.79 -3.49
CA ASP A 100 -7.23 2.20 -3.78
C ASP A 100 -8.50 3.05 -3.67
N TYR A 101 -8.93 3.31 -2.44
CA TYR A 101 -10.16 4.05 -2.19
C TYR A 101 -9.95 5.56 -2.46
N ARG A 102 -11.04 6.26 -2.80
CA ARG A 102 -10.99 7.70 -3.08
C ARG A 102 -10.60 8.49 -1.83
N LEU A 103 -9.69 9.45 -2.03
CA LEU A 103 -9.29 10.42 -1.02
C LEU A 103 -10.07 11.73 -1.17
N VAL A 104 -10.14 12.53 -0.10
CA VAL A 104 -10.82 13.84 -0.09
C VAL A 104 -9.99 14.96 -0.72
#